data_AF-A0A7S2FMS7-F1
#
_entry.id   AF-A0A7S2FMS7-F1
#
_cell.length_a   1.000
_cell.length_b   1.000
_cell.length_c   1.000
_cell.angle_alpha   90.00
_cell.angle_beta   90.00
_cell.angle_gamma   90.00
#
_symmetry.space_group_name_H-M   'P 1'
#
loop_
_entity.id
_entity.type
_entity.pdbx_description
1 polymer ?
#
loop_
_entity_poly.entity_id
_entity_poly.type
_entity_poly.pdbx_seq_one_letter_code
_entity_poly.pdbx_strand_id
1 'polypeptide(L)'
;MHSGLSYIFEKSIQSVDPSVAMPYWDWTVDVTSNAYLNKSNAELWSWNVWGSEYFGIANNNAHTVSEGPWAFTRLPTDYWNDTHNPYGYMRAPWNMNSLPYVTRFNYTGSAAKNFAVTDMGMPTCMDFWNLIEDSDSWFDFGWGLQYDPHARVHSVIGGSEAGTSFENNVAKHFDDDVNEIISKIMFVWTKNMWRNYKIDFPTVCSPDTPQHACVGSCSDIGDEIQNRDIESYINTFGDSTVISSIKSLVLGTKLK
;
A
#
# COMPACT_ATOMS: atom_id res chain seq x y z
N MET A 1 -0.34 10.24 15.87
CA MET A 1 -1.43 9.24 15.85
C MET A 1 -0.91 7.81 15.92
N HIS A 2 -0.07 7.35 14.97
CA HIS A 2 0.45 5.97 14.94
C HIS A 2 1.14 5.51 16.24
N SER A 3 1.98 6.34 16.87
CA SER A 3 2.60 6.00 18.16
C SER A 3 1.58 5.72 19.27
N GLY A 4 0.43 6.40 19.24
CA GLY A 4 -0.67 6.15 20.18
C GLY A 4 -1.37 4.81 19.93
N LEU A 5 -1.56 4.42 18.67
CA LEU A 5 -2.09 3.10 18.30
C LEU A 5 -1.14 1.98 18.73
N SER A 6 0.16 2.13 18.48
CA SER A 6 1.19 1.21 18.95
C SER A 6 1.18 1.07 20.47
N TYR A 7 1.06 2.17 21.21
CA TYR A 7 0.97 2.15 22.66
C TYR A 7 -0.29 1.41 23.16
N ILE A 8 -1.46 1.64 22.54
CA ILE A 8 -2.70 0.93 22.90
C ILE A 8 -2.55 -0.57 22.65
N PHE A 9 -1.95 -0.96 21.53
CA PHE A 9 -1.71 -2.36 21.20
C PHE A 9 -0.73 -3.00 22.18
N GLU A 10 0.38 -2.32 22.49
CA GLU A 10 1.35 -2.78 23.49
C GLU A 10 0.69 -2.97 24.86
N LYS A 11 -0.12 -2.01 25.31
CA LYS A 11 -0.85 -2.14 26.59
C LYS A 11 -1.86 -3.28 26.58
N SER A 12 -2.47 -3.57 25.43
CA SER A 12 -3.37 -4.71 25.26
C SER A 12 -2.61 -6.03 25.41
N ILE A 13 -1.43 -6.18 24.81
CA ILE A 13 -0.59 -7.38 24.99
C ILE A 13 -0.09 -7.47 26.44
N GLN A 14 0.36 -6.36 27.03
CA GLN A 14 0.85 -6.30 28.42
C GLN A 14 -0.23 -6.60 29.46
N SER A 15 -1.51 -6.49 29.10
CA SER A 15 -2.61 -6.91 29.97
C SER A 15 -2.71 -8.44 30.12
N VAL A 16 -2.12 -9.18 29.18
CA VAL A 16 -2.00 -10.65 29.22
C VAL A 16 -0.67 -11.05 29.84
N ASP A 17 0.44 -10.46 29.37
CA ASP A 17 1.78 -10.68 29.92
C ASP A 17 2.53 -9.35 30.06
N PRO A 18 2.72 -8.81 31.27
CA PRO A 18 3.35 -7.51 31.46
C PRO A 18 4.85 -7.50 31.15
N SER A 19 5.49 -8.68 30.97
CA SER A 19 6.92 -8.78 30.67
C SER A 19 7.25 -8.58 29.19
N VAL A 20 6.25 -8.61 28.30
CA VAL A 20 6.47 -8.46 26.86
C VAL A 20 6.30 -7.02 26.40
N ALA A 21 7.09 -6.65 25.40
CA ALA A 21 6.92 -5.41 24.64
C ALA A 21 6.32 -5.73 23.27
N MET A 22 5.75 -4.72 22.60
CA MET A 22 5.27 -4.88 21.22
C MET A 22 6.45 -5.29 20.32
N PRO A 23 6.39 -6.45 19.66
CA PRO A 23 7.45 -6.86 18.75
C PRO A 23 7.47 -5.94 17.53
N TYR A 24 8.66 -5.67 17.01
CA TYR A 24 8.84 -4.96 15.74
C TYR A 24 9.78 -5.75 14.84
N TRP A 25 9.63 -5.52 13.54
CA TRP A 25 10.54 -6.03 12.52
C TRP A 25 11.35 -4.87 11.99
N ASP A 26 12.67 -4.92 12.15
CA ASP A 26 13.57 -3.97 11.51
C ASP A 26 13.90 -4.43 10.08
N TRP A 27 13.00 -4.10 9.15
CA TRP A 27 13.22 -4.42 7.75
C TRP A 27 14.46 -3.73 7.18
N THR A 28 14.94 -2.61 7.77
CA THR A 28 16.10 -1.89 7.23
C THR A 28 17.38 -2.71 7.34
N VAL A 29 17.48 -3.52 8.41
CA VAL A 29 18.58 -4.48 8.60
C VAL A 29 18.48 -5.63 7.59
N ASP A 30 17.30 -6.20 7.38
CA ASP A 30 17.11 -7.31 6.43
C ASP A 30 17.32 -6.86 4.98
N VAL A 31 16.86 -5.67 4.64
CA VAL A 31 17.06 -5.04 3.33
C VAL A 31 18.55 -4.80 3.07
N THR A 32 19.28 -4.29 4.06
CA THR A 32 20.72 -3.98 3.93
C THR A 32 21.56 -5.27 3.89
N SER A 33 21.27 -6.23 4.76
CA SER A 33 22.02 -7.49 4.87
C SER A 33 21.82 -8.43 3.67
N ASN A 34 20.67 -8.37 3.00
CA ASN A 34 20.35 -9.22 1.86
C ASN A 34 20.60 -8.58 0.48
N ALA A 35 21.26 -7.42 0.41
CA ALA A 35 21.50 -6.69 -0.83
C ALA A 35 20.22 -6.48 -1.66
N TYR A 36 19.14 -6.07 -0.99
CA TYR A 36 17.77 -6.00 -1.50
C TYR A 36 17.61 -5.21 -2.82
N LEU A 37 18.50 -4.27 -3.10
CA LEU A 37 18.46 -3.44 -4.31
C LEU A 37 18.39 -4.24 -5.63
N ASN A 38 18.70 -5.55 -5.62
CA ASN A 38 18.60 -6.42 -6.79
C ASN A 38 17.80 -7.72 -6.56
N LYS A 39 17.00 -7.79 -5.49
CA LYS A 39 16.26 -9.02 -5.17
C LYS A 39 14.96 -9.10 -5.96
N SER A 40 14.71 -10.28 -6.53
CA SER A 40 13.43 -10.59 -7.16
C SER A 40 12.30 -10.64 -6.13
N ASN A 41 11.08 -10.45 -6.61
CA ASN A 41 9.88 -10.60 -5.77
C ASN A 41 9.86 -11.94 -5.01
N ALA A 42 10.22 -13.03 -5.68
CA ALA A 42 10.25 -14.37 -5.09
C ALA A 42 11.23 -14.46 -3.91
N GLU A 43 12.38 -13.78 -3.99
CA GLU A 43 13.37 -13.77 -2.91
C GLU A 43 12.87 -13.01 -1.68
N LEU A 44 12.23 -11.85 -1.86
CA LEU A 44 11.61 -11.11 -0.75
C LEU A 44 10.56 -11.98 -0.04
N TRP A 45 9.67 -12.60 -0.81
CA TRP A 45 8.59 -13.43 -0.27
C TRP A 45 9.05 -14.80 0.23
N SER A 46 10.33 -15.14 0.06
CA SER A 46 10.96 -16.31 0.69
C SER A 46 11.56 -16.02 2.07
N TRP A 47 11.54 -14.77 2.55
CA TRP A 47 12.07 -14.44 3.87
C TRP A 47 11.28 -15.13 4.98
N ASN A 48 12.00 -15.56 6.03
CA ASN A 48 11.41 -16.28 7.17
C ASN A 48 10.28 -15.50 7.86
N VAL A 49 10.29 -14.17 7.76
CA VAL A 49 9.26 -13.30 8.33
C VAL A 49 7.85 -13.55 7.74
N TRP A 50 7.77 -14.15 6.54
CA TRP A 50 6.53 -14.58 5.90
C TRP A 50 6.09 -16.00 6.28
N GLY A 51 6.90 -16.70 7.08
CA GLY A 51 6.57 -18.02 7.60
C GLY A 51 5.49 -17.96 8.68
N SER A 52 5.01 -19.15 9.04
CA SER A 52 3.99 -19.35 10.08
C SER A 52 4.45 -18.94 11.48
N GLU A 53 5.74 -18.72 11.71
CA GLU A 53 6.25 -18.25 13.01
C GLU A 53 6.03 -16.74 13.24
N TYR A 54 5.92 -15.94 12.17
CA TYR A 54 5.88 -14.47 12.23
C TYR A 54 4.60 -13.90 11.62
N PHE A 55 4.65 -13.35 10.41
CA PHE A 55 3.49 -12.70 9.77
C PHE A 55 2.51 -13.67 9.13
N GLY A 56 2.89 -14.93 8.97
CA GLY A 56 2.03 -15.96 8.41
C GLY A 56 2.05 -16.01 6.89
N ILE A 57 1.63 -17.17 6.37
CA ILE A 57 1.66 -17.48 4.94
C ILE A 57 0.39 -16.95 4.28
N ALA A 58 0.53 -16.16 3.22
CA ALA A 58 -0.60 -15.61 2.44
C ALA A 58 -0.56 -15.98 0.94
N ASN A 59 0.32 -16.90 0.55
CA ASN A 59 0.46 -17.35 -0.83
C ASN A 59 -0.63 -18.38 -1.21
N ASN A 60 -1.86 -17.89 -1.35
CA ASN A 60 -3.01 -18.65 -1.82
C ASN A 60 -3.91 -17.77 -2.71
N ASN A 61 -4.85 -18.38 -3.43
CA ASN A 61 -5.73 -17.66 -4.36
C ASN A 61 -6.60 -16.57 -3.70
N ALA A 62 -6.85 -16.67 -2.40
CA ALA A 62 -7.62 -15.68 -1.66
C ALA A 62 -6.72 -14.62 -1.00
N HIS A 63 -5.39 -14.69 -1.18
CA HIS A 63 -4.41 -13.80 -0.56
C HIS A 63 -4.53 -13.71 0.97
N THR A 64 -5.25 -14.64 1.60
CA THR A 64 -5.60 -14.60 3.02
C THR A 64 -4.45 -15.18 3.81
N VAL A 65 -4.09 -14.58 4.95
CA VAL A 65 -3.12 -15.21 5.85
C VAL A 65 -3.73 -16.51 6.37
N SER A 66 -3.19 -17.66 5.98
CA SER A 66 -3.75 -19.00 6.25
C SER A 66 -3.02 -19.78 7.33
N GLU A 67 -1.81 -19.35 7.71
CA GLU A 67 -0.99 -19.98 8.75
C GLU A 67 -0.34 -18.95 9.66
N GLY A 68 0.03 -19.38 10.89
CA GLY A 68 0.69 -18.56 11.89
C GLY A 68 -0.24 -17.75 12.80
N PRO A 69 0.31 -16.85 13.64
CA PRO A 69 -0.45 -16.11 14.65
C PRO A 69 -1.61 -15.27 14.09
N TRP A 70 -1.52 -14.87 12.83
CA TRP A 70 -2.50 -14.04 12.14
C TRP A 70 -3.44 -14.82 11.23
N ALA A 71 -3.35 -16.16 11.21
CA ALA A 71 -4.16 -17.02 10.36
C ALA A 71 -5.66 -16.74 10.54
N PHE A 72 -6.34 -16.46 9.42
CA PHE A 72 -7.78 -16.17 9.38
C PHE A 72 -8.23 -15.08 10.35
N THR A 73 -7.35 -14.12 10.67
CA THR A 73 -7.72 -12.96 11.49
C THR A 73 -8.86 -12.22 10.79
N ARG A 74 -10.04 -12.27 11.40
CA ARG A 74 -11.26 -11.69 10.84
C ARG A 74 -11.27 -10.19 11.07
N LEU A 75 -11.61 -9.45 10.04
CA LEU A 75 -11.78 -8.01 10.11
C LEU A 75 -13.14 -7.69 10.74
N PRO A 76 -13.19 -6.84 11.78
CA PRO A 76 -14.45 -6.44 12.40
C PRO A 76 -15.28 -5.57 11.45
N THR A 77 -16.60 -5.66 11.55
CA THR A 77 -17.56 -4.80 10.84
C THR A 77 -18.19 -3.72 11.72
N ASP A 78 -18.17 -3.90 13.04
CA ASP A 78 -19.03 -3.14 13.97
C ASP A 78 -18.23 -2.26 14.94
N TYR A 79 -16.94 -2.04 14.69
CA TYR A 79 -16.04 -1.33 15.61
C TYR A 79 -15.88 0.18 15.31
N TRP A 80 -16.29 0.65 14.12
CA TRP A 80 -16.14 2.06 13.74
C TRP A 80 -17.19 2.47 12.70
N ASN A 81 -18.21 3.24 13.11
CA ASN A 81 -19.32 3.62 12.22
C ASN A 81 -18.90 4.54 11.07
N ASP A 82 -17.81 5.30 11.23
CA ASP A 82 -17.45 6.36 10.28
C ASP A 82 -16.45 5.95 9.20
N THR A 83 -15.78 4.79 9.30
CA THR A 83 -14.71 4.41 8.37
C THR A 83 -14.63 2.90 8.21
N HIS A 84 -15.27 2.42 7.15
CA HIS A 84 -15.24 1.04 6.70
C HIS A 84 -15.20 1.02 5.17
N ASN A 85 -14.86 -0.12 4.58
CA ASN A 85 -15.08 -0.32 3.16
C ASN A 85 -16.57 -0.62 2.88
N PRO A 86 -17.00 -0.71 1.62
CA PRO A 86 -18.44 -0.83 1.32
C PRO A 86 -19.06 -2.15 1.79
N TYR A 87 -18.24 -3.17 2.07
CA TYR A 87 -18.68 -4.43 2.68
C TYR A 87 -18.79 -4.37 4.21
N GLY A 88 -18.50 -3.21 4.81
CA GLY A 88 -18.58 -2.97 6.25
C GLY A 88 -17.32 -3.33 7.03
N TYR A 89 -16.27 -3.89 6.41
CA TYR A 89 -15.05 -4.25 7.14
C TYR A 89 -14.23 -3.02 7.52
N MET A 90 -13.53 -3.09 8.65
CA MET A 90 -12.51 -2.11 9.09
C MET A 90 -11.34 -2.05 8.10
N ARG A 91 -11.58 -1.31 7.02
CA ARG A 91 -10.71 -1.07 5.88
C ARG A 91 -10.97 0.36 5.42
N ALA A 92 -10.02 0.94 4.70
CA ALA A 92 -10.24 2.23 4.09
C ALA A 92 -11.41 2.18 3.08
N PRO A 93 -12.18 3.27 2.89
CA PRO A 93 -13.30 3.32 1.94
C PRO A 93 -12.93 2.94 0.50
N TRP A 94 -11.69 3.22 0.09
CA TRP A 94 -11.16 2.89 -1.23
C TRP A 94 -10.57 1.47 -1.33
N ASN A 95 -10.60 0.67 -0.26
CA ASN A 95 -10.17 -0.72 -0.26
C ASN A 95 -11.37 -1.64 -0.48
N MET A 96 -11.64 -1.95 -1.74
CA MET A 96 -12.85 -2.67 -2.16
C MET A 96 -12.82 -4.17 -1.91
N ASN A 97 -11.78 -4.72 -1.27
CA ASN A 97 -11.65 -6.16 -1.08
C ASN A 97 -12.73 -6.70 -0.12
N SER A 98 -13.54 -7.63 -0.64
CA SER A 98 -14.70 -8.24 0.03
C SER A 98 -14.35 -9.35 1.03
N LEU A 99 -13.09 -9.76 1.12
CA LEU A 99 -12.68 -10.85 1.98
C LEU A 99 -12.72 -10.44 3.46
N PRO A 100 -13.32 -11.26 4.35
CA PRO A 100 -13.47 -10.93 5.76
C PRO A 100 -12.17 -11.09 6.57
N TYR A 101 -11.03 -11.35 5.94
CA TYR A 101 -9.77 -11.67 6.61
C TYR A 101 -8.65 -10.70 6.24
N VAL A 102 -7.58 -10.68 7.04
CA VAL A 102 -6.31 -10.02 6.68
C VAL A 102 -5.75 -10.67 5.41
N THR A 103 -5.48 -9.84 4.40
CA THR A 103 -4.96 -10.27 3.10
C THR A 103 -3.64 -9.60 2.75
N ARG A 104 -2.77 -10.28 1.99
CA ARG A 104 -1.51 -9.72 1.45
C ARG A 104 -1.35 -10.10 -0.02
N PHE A 105 -1.03 -9.11 -0.82
CA PHE A 105 -0.71 -9.27 -2.23
C PHE A 105 0.80 -9.13 -2.40
N ASN A 106 1.41 -10.06 -3.12
CA ASN A 106 2.83 -9.99 -3.46
C ASN A 106 3.10 -9.16 -4.73
N TYR A 107 2.12 -8.36 -5.15
CA TYR A 107 2.22 -7.48 -6.30
C TYR A 107 1.45 -6.18 -6.04
N THR A 108 1.74 -5.19 -6.87
CA THR A 108 0.98 -3.95 -6.98
C THR A 108 0.59 -3.76 -8.45
N GLY A 109 -0.54 -3.12 -8.74
CA GLY A 109 -0.93 -2.87 -10.12
C GLY A 109 -2.42 -2.97 -10.34
N SER A 110 -2.77 -3.49 -11.50
CA SER A 110 -4.13 -3.62 -11.98
C SER A 110 -4.36 -5.00 -12.59
N ALA A 111 -5.62 -5.37 -12.79
CA ALA A 111 -6.01 -6.67 -13.35
C ALA A 111 -5.30 -7.01 -14.68
N ALA A 112 -4.88 -6.01 -15.46
CA ALA A 112 -4.12 -6.17 -16.69
C ALA A 112 -2.59 -6.10 -16.53
N LYS A 113 -2.07 -5.36 -15.55
CA LYS A 113 -0.63 -5.12 -15.38
C LYS A 113 -0.24 -5.20 -13.90
N ASN A 114 0.43 -6.29 -13.52
CA ASN A 114 0.96 -6.50 -12.17
C ASN A 114 2.47 -6.28 -12.14
N PHE A 115 2.93 -5.56 -11.12
CA PHE A 115 4.32 -5.26 -10.85
C PHE A 115 4.75 -5.91 -9.55
N ALA A 116 6.02 -6.30 -9.48
CA ALA A 116 6.57 -6.85 -8.26
C ALA A 116 6.57 -5.77 -7.18
N VAL A 117 6.25 -6.14 -5.94
CA VAL A 117 6.35 -5.19 -4.82
C VAL A 117 7.79 -4.73 -4.58
N THR A 118 8.79 -5.49 -5.06
CA THR A 118 10.20 -5.07 -5.07
C THR A 118 10.47 -3.86 -5.97
N ASP A 119 9.62 -3.61 -6.98
CA ASP A 119 9.76 -2.45 -7.88
C ASP A 119 9.41 -1.13 -7.18
N MET A 120 8.65 -1.21 -6.07
CA MET A 120 8.43 -0.08 -5.17
C MET A 120 9.67 0.19 -4.31
N GLY A 121 10.50 -0.83 -4.08
CA GLY A 121 11.71 -0.80 -3.26
C GLY A 121 11.43 -0.66 -1.76
N MET A 122 11.67 -1.70 -0.93
CA MET A 122 11.64 -1.53 0.53
C MET A 122 12.56 -0.39 0.98
N PRO A 123 12.11 0.47 1.91
CA PRO A 123 12.97 1.50 2.47
C PRO A 123 14.21 0.93 3.15
N THR A 124 15.33 1.60 2.92
CA THR A 124 16.66 1.30 3.42
C THR A 124 17.03 2.25 4.57
N CYS A 125 18.12 1.95 5.29
CA CYS A 125 18.70 2.89 6.24
C CYS A 125 19.03 4.25 5.61
N MET A 126 19.39 4.27 4.32
CA MET A 126 19.73 5.50 3.61
C MET A 126 18.51 6.39 3.38
N ASP A 127 17.31 5.82 3.14
CA ASP A 127 16.08 6.60 3.01
C ASP A 127 15.79 7.37 4.32
N PHE A 128 15.97 6.72 5.48
CA PHE A 128 15.83 7.38 6.77
C PHE A 128 16.93 8.41 7.03
N TRP A 129 18.18 8.11 6.67
CA TRP A 129 19.30 9.04 6.83
C TRP A 129 19.09 10.31 6.01
N ASN A 130 18.75 10.18 4.72
CA ASN A 130 18.48 11.31 3.85
C ASN A 130 17.30 12.14 4.38
N LEU A 131 16.21 11.50 4.83
CA LEU A 131 15.10 12.24 5.43
C LEU A 131 15.52 13.05 6.65
N ILE A 132 16.42 12.53 7.50
CA ILE A 132 16.95 13.27 8.65
C ILE A 132 17.79 14.47 8.19
N GLU A 133 18.70 14.27 7.23
CA GLU A 133 19.59 15.32 6.72
C GLU A 133 18.84 16.41 5.93
N ASP A 134 17.80 16.03 5.18
CA ASP A 134 17.01 16.94 4.34
C ASP A 134 15.91 17.68 5.13
N SER A 135 15.71 17.34 6.40
CA SER A 135 14.68 17.96 7.25
C SER A 135 15.25 19.06 8.15
N ASP A 136 14.83 20.30 7.89
CA ASP A 136 15.24 21.46 8.69
C ASP A 136 14.45 21.61 10.01
N SER A 137 13.37 20.84 10.17
CA SER A 137 12.50 20.92 11.34
C SER A 137 11.87 19.58 11.69
N TRP A 138 11.37 19.47 12.93
CA TRP A 138 10.54 18.33 13.33
C TRP A 138 9.28 18.20 12.48
N PHE A 139 8.74 19.33 11.99
CA PHE A 139 7.58 19.29 11.12
C PHE A 139 7.92 18.61 9.79
N ASP A 140 9.02 18.99 9.15
CA ASP A 140 9.45 18.42 7.87
C ASP A 140 9.79 16.93 8.02
N PHE A 141 10.54 16.59 9.05
CA PHE A 141 10.86 15.20 9.37
C PHE A 141 9.60 14.38 9.66
N GLY A 142 8.75 14.86 10.57
CA GLY A 142 7.55 14.16 11.00
C GLY A 142 6.50 14.04 9.88
N TRP A 143 6.45 15.01 8.96
CA TRP A 143 5.61 14.96 7.77
C TRP A 143 6.18 13.96 6.77
N GLY A 144 7.45 14.11 6.37
CA GLY A 144 8.12 13.23 5.42
C GLY A 144 8.08 11.76 5.84
N LEU A 145 8.40 11.47 7.11
CA LEU A 145 8.46 10.12 7.67
C LEU A 145 7.17 9.32 7.45
N GLN A 146 6.01 9.97 7.49
CA GLN A 146 4.70 9.31 7.35
C GLN A 146 4.41 8.85 5.92
N TYR A 147 4.99 9.52 4.93
CA TYR A 147 4.80 9.24 3.51
C TYR A 147 5.92 8.34 3.00
N ASP A 148 7.15 8.78 3.14
CA ASP A 148 8.31 8.00 2.74
C ASP A 148 9.41 8.24 3.77
N PRO A 149 9.89 7.20 4.46
CA PRO A 149 9.83 5.77 4.09
C PRO A 149 8.56 5.00 4.48
N HIS A 150 7.72 5.48 5.41
CA HIS A 150 6.69 4.63 6.02
C HIS A 150 5.60 4.12 5.06
N ALA A 151 4.99 4.98 4.23
CA ALA A 151 3.87 4.56 3.39
C ALA A 151 4.30 3.54 2.31
N ARG A 152 5.57 3.59 1.90
CA ARG A 152 6.15 2.65 0.95
C ARG A 152 6.11 1.21 1.47
N VAL A 153 6.34 1.01 2.78
CA VAL A 153 6.25 -0.30 3.42
C VAL A 153 4.86 -0.90 3.18
N HIS A 154 3.77 -0.17 3.46
CA HIS A 154 2.40 -0.65 3.26
C HIS A 154 2.17 -1.21 1.85
N SER A 155 2.68 -0.53 0.83
CA SER A 155 2.61 -0.98 -0.56
C SER A 155 3.39 -2.28 -0.79
N VAL A 156 4.55 -2.43 -0.15
CA VAL A 156 5.38 -3.63 -0.33
C VAL A 156 4.80 -4.85 0.38
N ILE A 157 4.35 -4.69 1.62
CA ILE A 157 3.90 -5.82 2.46
C ILE A 157 2.41 -6.15 2.30
N GLY A 158 1.62 -5.19 1.86
CA GLY A 158 0.18 -5.34 1.61
C GLY A 158 -0.15 -5.59 0.15
N GLY A 159 0.63 -5.02 -0.77
CA GLY A 159 0.35 -4.99 -2.20
C GLY A 159 -0.97 -4.28 -2.53
N SER A 160 -1.31 -4.23 -3.81
CA SER A 160 -2.59 -3.68 -4.26
C SER A 160 -2.99 -4.19 -5.64
N GLU A 161 -4.29 -4.28 -5.90
CA GLU A 161 -4.81 -4.58 -7.21
C GLU A 161 -5.99 -3.64 -7.51
N ALA A 162 -5.89 -2.89 -8.61
CA ALA A 162 -7.02 -2.23 -9.22
C ALA A 162 -7.75 -3.20 -10.16
N GLY A 163 -9.08 -3.20 -10.14
CA GLY A 163 -9.87 -3.94 -11.12
C GLY A 163 -9.84 -3.28 -12.50
N THR A 164 -10.37 -3.99 -13.50
CA THR A 164 -10.41 -3.60 -14.93
C THR A 164 -11.01 -2.21 -15.23
N SER A 165 -11.76 -1.65 -14.27
CA SER A 165 -12.27 -0.27 -14.35
C SER A 165 -11.15 0.75 -14.46
N PHE A 166 -10.01 0.53 -13.80
CA PHE A 166 -8.86 1.41 -13.88
C PHE A 166 -8.33 1.48 -15.32
N GLU A 167 -8.16 0.34 -15.97
CA GLU A 167 -7.65 0.26 -17.33
C GLU A 167 -8.63 0.91 -18.32
N ASN A 168 -9.91 0.57 -18.19
CA ASN A 168 -10.94 1.00 -19.11
C ASN A 168 -11.28 2.50 -19.01
N ASN A 169 -11.05 3.12 -17.86
CA ASN A 169 -11.49 4.50 -17.60
C ASN A 169 -10.35 5.47 -17.35
N VAL A 170 -9.19 4.97 -16.89
CA VAL A 170 -8.08 5.82 -16.44
C VAL A 170 -6.83 5.56 -17.28
N ALA A 171 -6.32 4.34 -17.28
CA ALA A 171 -5.03 4.02 -17.87
C ALA A 171 -4.95 4.37 -19.37
N LYS A 172 -6.07 4.24 -20.08
CA LYS A 172 -6.18 4.58 -21.52
C LYS A 172 -5.84 6.04 -21.86
N HIS A 173 -5.79 6.93 -20.88
CA HIS A 173 -5.48 8.36 -21.08
C HIS A 173 -4.00 8.69 -20.90
N PHE A 174 -3.17 7.71 -20.50
CA PHE A 174 -1.75 7.88 -20.28
C PHE A 174 -0.93 6.99 -21.24
N ASP A 175 0.31 7.38 -21.51
CA ASP A 175 1.28 6.52 -22.17
C ASP A 175 1.68 5.32 -21.28
N ASP A 176 2.42 4.37 -21.86
CA ASP A 176 2.81 3.14 -21.16
C ASP A 176 3.73 3.39 -19.95
N ASP A 177 4.63 4.37 -20.04
CA ASP A 177 5.59 4.68 -18.97
C ASP A 177 4.88 5.28 -17.75
N VAL A 178 3.96 6.21 -17.99
CA VAL A 178 3.12 6.80 -16.95
C VAL A 178 2.19 5.75 -16.34
N ASN A 179 1.59 4.90 -17.17
CA ASN A 179 0.74 3.81 -16.69
C ASN A 179 1.50 2.83 -15.80
N GLU A 180 2.74 2.50 -16.14
CA GLU A 180 3.61 1.69 -15.28
C GLU A 180 3.82 2.35 -13.91
N ILE A 181 4.17 3.64 -13.87
CA ILE A 181 4.38 4.36 -12.61
C ILE A 181 3.10 4.33 -11.76
N ILE A 182 1.95 4.73 -12.34
CA ILE A 182 0.67 4.78 -11.63
C ILE A 182 0.29 3.40 -11.11
N SER A 183 0.50 2.35 -11.90
CA SER A 183 0.20 0.97 -11.51
C SER A 183 1.07 0.51 -10.34
N LYS A 184 2.36 0.87 -10.33
CA LYS A 184 3.25 0.61 -9.18
C LYS A 184 2.73 1.28 -7.90
N ILE A 185 2.29 2.54 -7.98
CA ILE A 185 1.79 3.31 -6.84
C ILE A 185 0.27 3.25 -6.63
N MET A 186 -0.41 2.24 -7.18
CA MET A 186 -1.87 2.19 -7.26
C MET A 186 -2.58 2.44 -5.92
N PHE A 187 -2.04 1.87 -4.83
CA PHE A 187 -2.51 2.12 -3.46
C PHE A 187 -2.54 3.62 -3.11
N VAL A 188 -1.43 4.33 -3.34
CA VAL A 188 -1.28 5.75 -3.00
C VAL A 188 -2.20 6.59 -3.90
N TRP A 189 -2.23 6.24 -5.18
CA TRP A 189 -3.00 6.96 -6.19
C TRP A 189 -4.50 6.87 -5.92
N THR A 190 -5.02 5.67 -5.71
CA THR A 190 -6.45 5.44 -5.42
C THR A 190 -6.90 6.17 -4.15
N LYS A 191 -6.08 6.10 -3.08
CA LYS A 191 -6.31 6.83 -1.82
C LYS A 191 -6.43 8.34 -2.07
N ASN A 192 -5.48 8.91 -2.79
CA ASN A 192 -5.41 10.35 -2.99
C ASN A 192 -6.52 10.84 -3.93
N MET A 193 -6.84 10.07 -4.97
CA MET A 193 -7.97 10.35 -5.86
C MET A 193 -9.30 10.37 -5.09
N TRP A 194 -9.54 9.41 -4.20
CA TRP A 194 -10.71 9.40 -3.33
C TRP A 194 -10.74 10.62 -2.38
N ARG A 195 -9.62 10.94 -1.72
CA ARG A 195 -9.51 12.10 -0.81
C ARG A 195 -9.73 13.44 -1.52
N ASN A 196 -9.50 13.50 -2.82
CA ASN A 196 -9.71 14.69 -3.66
C ASN A 196 -11.04 14.65 -4.43
N TYR A 197 -11.96 13.75 -4.08
CA TYR A 197 -13.29 13.63 -4.70
C TYR A 197 -13.22 13.37 -6.21
N LYS A 198 -12.24 12.59 -6.66
CA LYS A 198 -12.06 12.22 -8.08
C LYS A 198 -12.50 10.81 -8.42
N ILE A 199 -12.61 9.96 -7.40
CA ILE A 199 -13.15 8.60 -7.51
C ILE A 199 -14.14 8.43 -6.37
N ASP A 200 -15.34 8.01 -6.71
CA ASP A 200 -16.36 7.63 -5.75
C ASP A 200 -16.37 6.11 -5.60
N PHE A 201 -16.53 5.64 -4.36
CA PHE A 201 -16.78 4.23 -4.07
C PHE A 201 -18.21 4.09 -3.54
N PRO A 202 -18.88 2.96 -3.83
CA PRO A 202 -20.17 2.66 -3.21
C PRO A 202 -20.08 2.81 -1.69
N THR A 203 -21.12 3.28 -1.02
CA THR A 203 -21.10 3.36 0.45
C THR A 203 -21.44 2.02 1.10
N VAL A 204 -22.21 1.18 0.42
CA VAL A 204 -22.65 -0.14 0.87
C VAL A 204 -22.66 -1.12 -0.29
N CYS A 205 -22.13 -2.32 -0.06
CA CYS A 205 -22.26 -3.50 -0.90
C CYS A 205 -22.69 -4.68 -0.01
N SER A 206 -23.59 -5.52 -0.51
CA SER A 206 -23.99 -6.71 0.24
C SER A 206 -22.85 -7.74 0.28
N PRO A 207 -22.77 -8.61 1.29
CA PRO A 207 -21.71 -9.63 1.38
C PRO A 207 -21.64 -10.59 0.18
N ASP A 208 -22.76 -10.78 -0.52
CA ASP A 208 -22.88 -11.60 -1.73
C ASP A 208 -22.63 -10.81 -3.04
N THR A 209 -22.43 -9.49 -2.97
CA THR A 209 -22.08 -8.68 -4.15
C THR A 209 -20.69 -9.09 -4.65
N PRO A 210 -20.55 -9.59 -5.90
CA PRO A 210 -19.25 -9.96 -6.45
C PRO A 210 -18.27 -8.80 -6.47
N GLN A 211 -16.97 -9.09 -6.26
CA GLN A 211 -15.89 -8.09 -6.21
C GLN A 211 -15.85 -7.15 -7.43
N HIS A 212 -16.18 -7.67 -8.62
CA HIS A 212 -16.19 -6.89 -9.85
C HIS A 212 -17.41 -5.97 -10.01
N ALA A 213 -18.45 -6.16 -9.19
CA ALA A 213 -19.67 -5.34 -9.20
C ALA A 213 -19.62 -4.22 -8.15
N CYS A 214 -18.83 -4.39 -7.09
CA CYS A 214 -18.57 -3.37 -6.08
C CYS A 214 -17.22 -2.69 -6.37
N VAL A 215 -17.23 -1.71 -7.29
CA VAL A 215 -16.02 -1.02 -7.77
C VAL A 215 -16.19 0.50 -7.73
N GLY A 216 -15.07 1.22 -7.70
CA GLY A 216 -15.08 2.67 -7.79
C GLY A 216 -15.49 3.17 -9.18
N SER A 217 -16.18 4.30 -9.21
CA SER A 217 -16.57 5.02 -10.42
C SER A 217 -15.86 6.37 -10.48
N CYS A 218 -15.63 6.84 -11.71
CA CYS A 218 -15.07 8.16 -11.98
C CYS A 218 -15.97 8.81 -13.04
N SER A 219 -16.70 9.87 -12.72
CA SER A 219 -17.61 10.51 -13.68
C SER A 219 -16.88 11.40 -14.69
N ASP A 220 -15.80 12.08 -14.26
CA ASP A 220 -15.22 13.21 -15.03
C ASP A 220 -13.69 13.08 -15.27
N ILE A 221 -13.11 11.91 -14.98
CA ILE A 221 -11.65 11.74 -14.98
C ILE A 221 -11.01 11.88 -16.36
N GLY A 222 -11.72 11.45 -17.42
CA GLY A 222 -11.21 11.54 -18.79
C GLY A 222 -11.05 12.98 -19.27
N ASP A 223 -11.99 13.86 -18.88
CA ASP A 223 -11.96 15.29 -19.20
C ASP A 223 -10.91 16.02 -18.36
N GLU A 224 -10.72 15.62 -17.10
CA GLU A 224 -9.68 16.21 -16.24
C GLU A 224 -8.26 15.85 -16.69
N ILE A 225 -8.03 14.60 -17.11
CA ILE A 225 -6.72 14.16 -17.60
C ILE A 225 -6.37 14.87 -18.91
N GLN A 226 -7.34 15.00 -19.84
CA GLN A 226 -7.09 15.65 -21.14
C GLN A 226 -6.80 17.15 -21.03
N ASN A 227 -7.31 17.82 -19.98
CA ASN A 227 -7.18 19.27 -19.80
C ASN A 227 -6.03 19.68 -18.86
N ARG A 228 -5.24 18.73 -18.33
CA ARG A 228 -4.09 19.01 -17.46
C ARG A 228 -2.79 18.51 -18.08
N ASP A 229 -1.70 19.14 -17.67
CA ASP A 229 -0.37 18.55 -17.85
C ASP A 229 -0.27 17.24 -17.03
N ILE A 230 0.20 16.18 -17.68
CA ILE A 230 0.28 14.82 -17.12
C ILE A 230 1.18 14.80 -15.88
N GLU A 231 2.28 15.56 -15.90
CA GLU A 231 3.20 15.64 -14.77
C GLU A 231 2.53 16.30 -13.54
N SER A 232 1.79 17.39 -13.76
CA SER A 232 0.96 18.01 -12.73
C SER A 232 -0.07 17.04 -12.14
N TYR A 233 -0.71 16.23 -12.98
CA TYR A 233 -1.70 15.24 -12.56
C TYR A 233 -1.07 14.15 -11.67
N ILE A 234 0.05 13.58 -12.12
CA ILE A 234 0.81 12.57 -11.36
C ILE A 234 1.26 13.15 -10.02
N ASN A 235 1.86 14.34 -10.00
CA ASN A 235 2.33 14.97 -8.77
C ASN A 235 1.19 15.29 -7.78
N THR A 236 -0.01 15.58 -8.30
CA THR A 236 -1.19 15.86 -7.47
C THR A 236 -1.70 14.61 -6.75
N PHE A 237 -1.71 13.45 -7.42
CA PHE A 237 -2.39 12.26 -6.90
C PHE A 237 -1.45 11.11 -6.50
N GLY A 238 -0.25 11.03 -7.04
CA GLY A 238 0.69 9.96 -6.73
C GLY A 238 1.56 10.19 -5.50
N ASP A 239 1.42 11.35 -4.84
CA ASP A 239 2.30 11.82 -3.77
C ASP A 239 3.72 12.11 -4.27
N SER A 240 4.08 13.40 -4.36
CA SER A 240 5.34 13.82 -4.97
C SER A 240 6.57 13.19 -4.30
N THR A 241 6.51 12.92 -3.00
CA THR A 241 7.63 12.32 -2.26
C THR A 241 7.77 10.85 -2.62
N VAL A 242 6.67 10.10 -2.63
CA VAL A 242 6.68 8.68 -3.03
C VAL A 242 7.07 8.52 -4.50
N ILE A 243 6.54 9.39 -5.37
CA ILE A 243 6.90 9.43 -6.79
C ILE A 243 8.38 9.72 -6.98
N SER A 244 8.95 10.71 -6.28
CA SER A 244 10.37 11.05 -6.37
C SER A 244 11.24 9.86 -6.02
N SER A 245 10.93 9.17 -4.94
CA SER A 245 11.67 7.99 -4.50
C SER A 245 11.57 6.84 -5.50
N ILE A 246 10.39 6.57 -6.07
CA ILE A 246 10.23 5.54 -7.11
C ILE A 246 10.89 5.95 -8.41
N LYS A 247 10.79 7.21 -8.84
CA LYS A 247 11.51 7.73 -10.01
C LYS A 247 13.02 7.53 -9.83
N SER A 248 13.56 7.77 -8.64
CA SER A 248 14.98 7.53 -8.35
C SER A 248 15.38 6.05 -8.47
N LEU A 249 14.47 5.13 -8.10
CA LEU A 249 14.65 3.68 -8.23
C LEU A 249 14.52 3.20 -9.69
N VAL A 250 13.55 3.74 -10.44
CA VAL A 250 13.29 3.37 -11.85
C VAL A 250 14.34 3.98 -12.79
N LEU A 251 14.72 5.25 -12.58
CA LEU A 251 15.70 5.99 -13.38
C LEU A 251 17.16 5.75 -12.93
N GLY A 252 17.37 5.10 -11.77
CA GLY A 252 18.67 4.62 -11.32
C GLY A 252 19.23 3.47 -12.17
N THR A 253 18.40 2.86 -13.01
CA THR A 253 18.80 1.88 -14.03
C THR A 253 19.21 2.59 -15.32
N LYS A 254 20.40 3.19 -15.30
CA LYS A 254 21.21 3.63 -16.47
C LYS A 254 20.43 4.27 -17.64
N LEU A 255 20.42 5.60 -17.68
CA LEU A 255 20.65 6.27 -18.96
C LEU A 255 22.11 6.03 -19.36
N LYS A 256 22.33 5.13 -20.32
CA LYS A 256 23.47 5.18 -21.23
C LYS A 256 23.07 5.97 -22.46
#